data_AF-A0A0D2F8Y7-F1
#
_entry.id   AF-A0A0D2F8Y7-F1
#
_cell.length_a   1.000
_cell.length_b   1.000
_cell.length_c   1.000
_cell.angle_alpha   90.00
_cell.angle_beta   90.00
_cell.angle_gamma   90.00
#
_symmetry.space_group_name_H-M   'P 1'
#
loop_
_entity.id
_entity.type
_entity.pdbx_description
1 polymer ?
#
loop_
_entity_poly.entity_id
_entity_poly.type
_entity_poly.pdbx_seq_one_letter_code
_entity_poly.pdbx_strand_id
1 'polypeptide(L)'
;MAATAVEGQAELNPEPSQPEERAEHDLPPKSYADAVMNGENGPNHSRVEVGSGAKDHAAANGSAQPPMINGQGSRQQLDEEKVLYEKHTNHTGEILTSIKPSDGYEDSLKRRENTTPRERKRNRPPKRQDELASGRRAGAGWQTSAIRWAPLNVPLQRRLQTLAVLWHTTTIPLFLSLFFLLCAIPLTWPLLVPYLIYTLVISEEATNGTLSRRSQWLRGSKFWSLFASYFPARLHRTVELEPTRKYIFGYHPHGIISHGAFAAFATEALGFSDLYPGITNTLLTLDTNFRVPFYRDYALAMGLASVSRESIENILCKGGLNGEGMGRAVTIVIGGARESLDAKPHSLRLVLKSRKGFIKLAIRTGADLVPVLAFGENELYDQIDSVEHPWIHKFQMLVKKFMGFTVPLFHARGIFNYDVGLLPYRRAVNVVVGRPIRVVQQGTKDNNVDERYLDEVHQQYVAELVRLWDGYKDLFAQERQGELEIVD
;
A
#
# COMPACT_ATOMS: atom_id res chain seq x y z
N MET A 1 -8.69 -11.22 74.93
CA MET A 1 -9.15 -10.37 73.81
C MET A 1 -8.79 -11.09 72.52
N ALA A 2 -9.74 -11.16 71.59
CA ALA A 2 -9.89 -12.19 70.56
C ALA A 2 -8.85 -12.15 69.41
N ALA A 3 -8.70 -13.31 68.77
CA ALA A 3 -8.00 -13.55 67.51
C ALA A 3 -9.02 -13.82 66.37
N THR A 4 -8.52 -13.81 65.12
CA THR A 4 -9.03 -14.45 63.87
C THR A 4 -9.84 -13.66 62.81
N ALA A 5 -9.32 -13.77 61.58
CA ALA A 5 -9.97 -14.11 60.29
C ALA A 5 -10.53 -13.05 59.32
N VAL A 6 -10.51 -13.47 58.03
CA VAL A 6 -10.65 -12.80 56.72
C VAL A 6 -11.95 -13.26 56.04
N GLU A 7 -12.65 -12.39 55.30
CA GLU A 7 -13.72 -12.65 54.29
C GLU A 7 -13.96 -11.30 53.54
N GLY A 8 -14.31 -11.15 52.25
CA GLY A 8 -14.66 -11.99 51.11
C GLY A 8 -15.12 -11.05 49.96
N GLN A 9 -14.87 -11.42 48.69
CA GLN A 9 -15.24 -10.67 47.46
C GLN A 9 -16.72 -10.86 47.08
N ALA A 10 -17.29 -9.92 46.31
CA ALA A 10 -18.56 -10.10 45.59
C ALA A 10 -18.32 -10.04 44.06
N GLU A 11 -18.49 -11.18 43.38
CA GLU A 11 -18.48 -11.31 41.91
C GLU A 11 -19.86 -10.97 41.32
N LEU A 12 -19.88 -10.26 40.19
CA LEU A 12 -21.07 -9.99 39.37
C LEU A 12 -21.35 -11.21 38.48
N ASN A 13 -22.59 -11.71 38.49
CA ASN A 13 -23.05 -12.87 37.71
C ASN A 13 -22.77 -12.73 36.19
N PRO A 14 -22.26 -13.76 35.50
CA PRO A 14 -22.10 -13.77 34.05
C PRO A 14 -23.47 -13.86 33.34
N GLU A 15 -23.68 -13.04 32.30
CA GLU A 15 -24.84 -13.15 31.42
C GLU A 15 -24.90 -14.51 30.69
N PRO A 16 -26.11 -15.09 30.48
CA PRO A 16 -26.27 -16.38 29.82
C PRO A 16 -25.68 -16.38 28.40
N SER A 17 -24.90 -17.42 28.10
CA SER A 17 -24.17 -17.54 26.84
C SER A 17 -25.01 -18.20 25.74
N GLN A 18 -25.92 -19.11 26.11
CA GLN A 18 -26.70 -19.91 25.17
C GLN A 18 -27.82 -19.09 24.49
N PRO A 19 -28.10 -19.34 23.19
CA PRO A 19 -29.16 -18.63 22.46
C PRO A 19 -30.56 -18.84 23.05
N GLU A 20 -30.83 -20.03 23.59
CA GLU A 20 -32.12 -20.39 24.18
C GLU A 20 -32.35 -19.64 25.50
N GLU A 21 -31.35 -19.60 26.39
CA GLU A 21 -31.42 -18.84 27.66
C GLU A 21 -31.55 -17.33 27.42
N ARG A 22 -30.92 -16.77 26.38
CA ARG A 22 -31.11 -15.34 26.05
C ARG A 22 -32.45 -15.03 25.43
N ALA A 23 -33.05 -15.98 24.70
CA ALA A 23 -34.42 -15.85 24.23
C ALA A 23 -35.42 -15.87 25.40
N GLU A 24 -35.15 -16.63 26.46
CA GLU A 24 -35.95 -16.60 27.69
C GLU A 24 -35.81 -15.30 28.50
N HIS A 25 -34.70 -14.56 28.30
CA HIS A 25 -34.39 -13.33 29.03
C HIS A 25 -34.54 -12.03 28.21
N ASP A 26 -35.15 -12.07 27.01
CA ASP A 26 -35.30 -10.90 26.10
C ASP A 26 -33.96 -10.19 25.77
N LEU A 27 -32.87 -10.94 25.74
CA LEU A 27 -31.52 -10.40 25.47
C LEU A 27 -31.15 -10.57 23.98
N PRO A 28 -30.50 -9.56 23.35
CA PRO A 28 -30.09 -9.65 21.96
C PRO A 28 -29.04 -10.77 21.73
N PRO A 29 -29.01 -11.37 20.53
CA PRO A 29 -28.00 -12.37 20.17
C PRO A 29 -26.58 -11.77 20.24
N LYS A 30 -25.62 -12.46 20.86
CA LYS A 30 -24.21 -11.99 20.93
C LYS A 30 -23.62 -12.20 19.55
N SER A 31 -22.82 -11.24 19.11
CA SER A 31 -21.91 -11.42 17.99
C SER A 31 -21.04 -12.66 18.23
N TYR A 32 -20.69 -13.38 17.16
CA TYR A 32 -19.76 -14.51 17.22
C TYR A 32 -18.40 -14.10 17.85
N ALA A 33 -18.02 -12.81 17.74
CA ALA A 33 -16.84 -12.26 18.39
C ALA A 33 -16.96 -12.19 19.92
N ASP A 34 -18.16 -11.93 20.47
CA ASP A 34 -18.39 -11.81 21.91
C ASP A 34 -18.65 -13.17 22.59
N ALA A 35 -19.02 -14.18 21.81
CA ALA A 35 -19.21 -15.55 22.27
C ALA A 35 -17.87 -16.30 22.49
N VAL A 36 -16.82 -15.92 21.77
CA VAL A 36 -15.49 -16.55 21.88
C VAL A 36 -14.69 -16.02 23.08
N MET A 37 -15.03 -14.84 23.61
CA MET A 37 -14.28 -14.20 24.71
C MET A 37 -14.74 -14.57 26.13
N ASN A 38 -15.85 -15.30 26.29
CA ASN A 38 -16.46 -15.56 27.60
C ASN A 38 -16.54 -17.04 28.01
N GLY A 39 -15.83 -17.93 27.30
CA GLY A 39 -15.96 -19.37 27.50
C GLY A 39 -14.63 -20.07 27.78
N GLU A 40 -13.93 -19.75 28.88
CA GLU A 40 -12.87 -20.59 29.42
C GLU A 40 -12.50 -20.14 30.86
N ASN A 41 -13.23 -20.66 31.85
CA ASN A 41 -12.86 -20.57 33.27
C ASN A 41 -13.00 -21.97 33.90
N GLY A 42 -11.87 -22.58 34.25
CA GLY A 42 -11.77 -23.43 35.44
C GLY A 42 -11.36 -24.89 35.24
N PRO A 43 -10.57 -25.47 36.17
CA PRO A 43 -9.37 -26.26 35.87
C PRO A 43 -9.32 -27.64 36.57
N ASN A 44 -8.32 -28.50 36.25
CA ASN A 44 -7.51 -29.24 37.24
C ASN A 44 -6.57 -30.31 36.65
N HIS A 45 -5.33 -30.34 37.19
CA HIS A 45 -4.44 -31.47 37.56
C HIS A 45 -4.16 -32.62 36.55
N SER A 46 -2.96 -33.19 36.36
CA SER A 46 -1.70 -33.23 37.12
C SER A 46 -0.61 -34.02 36.35
N ARG A 47 0.66 -33.55 36.42
CA ARG A 47 1.94 -34.25 36.71
C ARG A 47 2.15 -35.72 36.18
N VAL A 48 3.24 -36.08 35.49
CA VAL A 48 4.50 -36.62 36.09
C VAL A 48 5.52 -37.08 34.99
N GLU A 49 6.79 -36.68 35.23
CA GLU A 49 8.13 -37.29 34.98
C GLU A 49 8.84 -37.52 33.62
N VAL A 50 10.01 -36.88 33.60
CA VAL A 50 11.28 -36.99 32.87
C VAL A 50 11.92 -38.39 32.89
N GLY A 51 12.56 -38.77 31.77
CA GLY A 51 13.57 -39.82 31.71
C GLY A 51 14.58 -39.59 30.57
N SER A 52 15.83 -39.28 30.93
CA SER A 52 16.97 -39.01 30.07
C SER A 52 17.58 -40.28 29.46
N GLY A 53 18.17 -40.19 28.26
CA GLY A 53 19.06 -41.21 27.71
C GLY A 53 19.82 -40.72 26.48
N ALA A 54 21.02 -40.21 26.68
CA ALA A 54 21.98 -39.83 25.65
C ALA A 54 22.73 -41.05 25.08
N LYS A 55 23.13 -41.00 23.80
CA LYS A 55 24.53 -41.07 23.33
C LYS A 55 24.65 -41.29 21.82
N ASP A 56 25.33 -40.33 21.19
CA ASP A 56 26.45 -40.45 20.23
C ASP A 56 26.43 -41.56 19.17
N HIS A 57 26.60 -41.17 17.90
CA HIS A 57 27.83 -41.48 17.15
C HIS A 57 27.93 -40.65 15.86
N ALA A 58 29.18 -40.26 15.57
CA ALA A 58 29.60 -39.23 14.63
C ALA A 58 29.99 -39.76 13.25
N ALA A 59 30.03 -38.79 12.31
CA ALA A 59 30.96 -38.62 11.18
C ALA A 59 30.94 -39.63 10.02
N ALA A 60 30.67 -39.13 8.80
CA ALA A 60 31.67 -39.12 7.71
C ALA A 60 31.20 -38.33 6.47
N ASN A 61 32.14 -37.51 6.00
CA ASN A 61 32.24 -36.71 4.77
C ASN A 61 31.57 -37.23 3.48
N GLY A 62 31.05 -36.29 2.70
CA GLY A 62 30.70 -36.47 1.29
C GLY A 62 30.62 -35.13 0.57
N SER A 63 31.74 -34.68 0.04
CA SER A 63 31.91 -33.50 -0.81
C SER A 63 31.08 -33.58 -2.09
N ALA A 64 30.27 -32.57 -2.38
CA ALA A 64 29.71 -32.33 -3.71
C ALA A 64 29.75 -30.83 -4.03
N GLN A 65 30.72 -30.44 -4.86
CA GLN A 65 30.77 -29.12 -5.49
C GLN A 65 29.59 -28.98 -6.47
N PRO A 66 28.91 -27.81 -6.55
CA PRO A 66 27.97 -27.55 -7.64
C PRO A 66 28.74 -27.17 -8.92
N PRO A 67 28.19 -27.46 -10.12
CA PRO A 67 28.89 -27.34 -11.37
C PRO A 67 29.12 -25.88 -11.76
N MET A 68 30.34 -25.58 -12.23
CA MET A 68 30.66 -24.31 -12.88
C MET A 68 29.97 -24.23 -14.25
N ILE A 69 28.96 -23.36 -14.36
CA ILE A 69 28.41 -22.95 -15.65
C ILE A 69 29.29 -21.83 -16.20
N ASN A 70 30.14 -22.20 -17.16
CA ASN A 70 30.82 -21.29 -18.08
C ASN A 70 29.78 -20.63 -18.99
N GLY A 71 29.38 -19.40 -18.65
CA GLY A 71 28.53 -18.55 -19.50
C GLY A 71 29.29 -17.31 -19.92
N GLN A 72 30.12 -17.42 -20.95
CA GLN A 72 30.62 -16.26 -21.71
C GLN A 72 29.41 -15.61 -22.40
N GLY A 73 28.88 -14.54 -21.82
CA GLY A 73 27.77 -13.78 -22.37
C GLY A 73 27.78 -12.36 -21.82
N SER A 74 28.47 -11.47 -22.54
CA SER A 74 28.37 -10.01 -22.46
C SER A 74 28.12 -9.39 -21.08
N ARG A 75 29.19 -9.15 -20.33
CA ARG A 75 29.26 -8.03 -19.38
C ARG A 75 29.15 -6.73 -20.20
N GLN A 76 27.92 -6.33 -20.54
CA GLN A 76 27.69 -4.93 -20.88
C GLN A 76 27.97 -4.15 -19.60
N GLN A 77 29.02 -3.32 -19.66
CA GLN A 77 29.20 -2.17 -18.78
C GLN A 77 27.86 -1.40 -18.77
N LEU A 78 27.05 -1.63 -17.74
CA LEU A 78 26.05 -0.66 -17.32
C LEU A 78 26.86 0.43 -16.66
N ASP A 79 26.89 1.59 -17.30
CA ASP A 79 27.54 2.81 -16.84
C ASP A 79 27.35 2.98 -15.32
N GLU A 80 28.46 3.14 -14.60
CA GLU A 80 28.51 3.71 -13.26
C GLU A 80 28.03 5.18 -13.33
N GLU A 81 26.76 5.42 -13.63
CA GLU A 81 26.10 6.63 -13.16
C GLU A 81 26.07 6.48 -11.62
N LYS A 82 27.09 7.05 -10.94
CA LYS A 82 27.15 7.11 -9.47
C LYS A 82 25.78 7.50 -8.94
N VAL A 83 25.04 6.54 -8.38
CA VAL A 83 23.75 6.80 -7.74
C VAL A 83 23.98 7.84 -6.65
N LEU A 84 23.55 9.08 -6.90
CA LEU A 84 23.72 10.19 -5.98
C LEU A 84 22.65 10.07 -4.91
N TYR A 85 23.06 9.84 -3.67
CA TYR A 85 22.16 9.84 -2.52
C TYR A 85 22.00 11.25 -1.96
N GLU A 86 20.77 11.61 -1.61
CA GLU A 86 20.40 12.81 -0.87
C GLU A 86 20.09 12.42 0.58
N LYS A 87 20.68 13.16 1.53
CA LYS A 87 20.50 12.94 2.96
C LYS A 87 19.66 14.06 3.55
N HIS A 88 18.58 13.72 4.24
CA HIS A 88 17.80 14.66 5.05
C HIS A 88 17.98 14.32 6.52
N THR A 89 18.17 15.31 7.38
CA THR A 89 18.29 15.08 8.82
C THR A 89 17.05 15.65 9.50
N ASN A 90 16.39 14.88 10.36
CA ASN A 90 15.30 15.41 11.17
C ASN A 90 15.83 16.15 12.42
N HIS A 91 14.91 16.71 13.21
CA HIS A 91 15.24 17.42 14.44
C HIS A 91 15.92 16.53 15.51
N THR A 92 15.79 15.21 15.42
CA THR A 92 16.46 14.26 16.33
C THR A 92 17.87 13.84 15.85
N GLY A 93 18.30 14.29 14.67
CA GLY A 93 19.59 13.93 14.08
C GLY A 93 19.58 12.64 13.25
N GLU A 94 18.44 11.96 13.10
CA GLU A 94 18.32 10.78 12.25
C GLU A 94 18.38 11.16 10.77
N ILE A 95 19.20 10.43 10.01
CA ILE A 95 19.44 10.65 8.60
C ILE A 95 18.50 9.79 7.76
N LEU A 96 17.68 10.43 6.93
CA LEU A 96 16.96 9.82 5.82
C LEU A 96 17.82 9.83 4.58
N THR A 97 17.96 8.69 3.92
CA THR A 97 18.66 8.58 2.64
C THR A 97 17.64 8.33 1.53
N SER A 98 17.68 9.14 0.47
CA SER A 98 16.87 8.95 -0.74
C SER A 98 17.74 9.14 -1.98
N ILE A 99 17.27 8.71 -3.16
CA ILE A 99 18.00 8.93 -4.41
C ILE A 99 17.77 10.36 -4.88
N LYS A 100 18.83 11.14 -5.12
CA LYS A 100 18.73 12.51 -5.62
C LYS A 100 17.90 12.54 -6.92
N PRO A 101 16.87 13.41 -7.02
CA PRO A 101 16.14 13.55 -8.27
C PRO A 101 17.05 14.14 -9.36
N SER A 102 16.74 13.90 -10.63
CA SER A 102 17.45 14.57 -11.72
C SER A 102 17.27 16.10 -11.63
N ASP A 103 18.26 16.88 -12.07
CA ASP A 103 18.20 18.35 -11.91
C ASP A 103 16.93 18.97 -12.55
N GLY A 104 16.42 18.38 -13.64
CA GLY A 104 15.17 18.81 -14.27
C GLY A 104 13.89 18.59 -13.43
N TYR A 105 13.95 17.72 -12.41
CA TYR A 105 12.87 17.55 -11.45
C TYR A 105 12.82 18.71 -10.45
N GLU A 106 13.97 19.20 -9.96
CA GLU A 106 14.02 20.36 -9.07
C GLU A 106 13.48 21.63 -9.75
N ASP A 107 13.81 21.84 -11.02
CA ASP A 107 13.30 22.99 -11.78
C ASP A 107 11.76 22.95 -11.91
N SER A 108 11.20 21.75 -12.03
CA SER A 108 9.75 21.56 -12.09
C SER A 108 9.07 21.85 -10.74
N LEU A 109 9.78 21.59 -9.63
CA LEU A 109 9.36 21.92 -8.27
C LEU A 109 9.48 23.43 -7.98
N LYS A 110 10.60 24.07 -8.32
CA LYS A 110 10.84 25.51 -8.07
C LYS A 110 9.84 26.42 -8.80
N ARG A 111 9.30 25.98 -9.94
CA ARG A 111 8.19 26.70 -10.62
C ARG A 111 6.93 26.80 -9.77
N ARG A 112 6.78 26.02 -8.68
CA ARG A 112 5.65 26.10 -7.73
C ARG A 112 5.63 27.40 -6.92
N GLU A 113 6.78 27.91 -6.47
CA GLU A 113 6.78 29.07 -5.55
C GLU A 113 6.40 30.37 -6.25
N ASN A 114 6.79 30.54 -7.52
CA ASN A 114 6.50 31.76 -8.27
C ASN A 114 5.07 31.87 -8.82
N THR A 115 4.21 30.89 -8.55
CA THR A 115 2.80 30.93 -8.94
C THR A 115 1.89 31.05 -7.70
N THR A 116 2.23 31.95 -6.78
CA THR A 116 1.28 32.42 -5.76
C THR A 116 -0.01 32.95 -6.40
N PRO A 117 -1.19 32.72 -5.81
CA PRO A 117 -2.44 33.25 -6.34
C PRO A 117 -2.33 34.77 -6.40
N ARG A 118 -2.35 35.33 -7.61
CA ARG A 118 -2.36 36.78 -7.84
C ARG A 118 -3.48 37.39 -6.98
N GLU A 119 -3.10 38.13 -5.95
CA GLU A 119 -4.01 38.94 -5.15
C GLU A 119 -4.90 39.78 -6.07
N ARG A 120 -6.21 39.75 -5.80
CA ARG A 120 -7.22 40.59 -6.46
C ARG A 120 -6.94 42.07 -6.16
N LYS A 121 -6.03 42.71 -6.89
CA LYS A 121 -5.97 44.18 -6.95
C LYS A 121 -7.13 44.69 -7.80
N ARG A 122 -8.22 44.96 -7.10
CA ARG A 122 -9.43 45.62 -7.56
C ARG A 122 -9.15 47.13 -7.62
N ASN A 123 -8.70 47.63 -8.78
CA ASN A 123 -8.71 49.06 -9.11
C ASN A 123 -8.82 49.23 -10.64
N ARG A 124 -9.99 49.67 -11.11
CA ARG A 124 -10.25 50.14 -12.48
C ARG A 124 -10.55 51.65 -12.41
N PRO A 125 -9.88 52.51 -13.19
CA PRO A 125 -10.40 53.81 -13.59
C PRO A 125 -11.02 53.75 -15.01
N PRO A 126 -11.83 54.75 -15.42
CA PRO A 126 -12.79 54.63 -16.52
C PRO A 126 -12.22 54.98 -17.91
N LYS A 127 -12.96 54.52 -18.93
CA LYS A 127 -12.78 54.59 -20.40
C LYS A 127 -12.58 56.00 -20.99
N ARG A 128 -11.86 56.07 -22.13
CA ARG A 128 -12.20 56.83 -23.36
C ARG A 128 -11.49 56.20 -24.58
N GLN A 129 -12.26 55.82 -25.61
CA GLN A 129 -12.21 56.35 -27.01
C GLN A 129 -10.92 55.90 -27.73
N ASP A 130 -10.89 55.01 -28.72
CA ASP A 130 -11.78 54.77 -29.87
C ASP A 130 -11.73 53.28 -30.29
N GLU A 131 -12.34 52.94 -31.44
CA GLU A 131 -12.23 51.68 -32.20
C GLU A 131 -13.45 50.73 -32.17
N LEU A 132 -14.29 50.96 -33.19
CA LEU A 132 -14.99 50.02 -34.07
C LEU A 132 -15.73 48.83 -33.42
N ALA A 133 -17.07 48.95 -33.49
CA ALA A 133 -18.02 47.91 -33.14
C ALA A 133 -17.93 46.69 -34.09
N SER A 134 -17.52 45.54 -33.54
CA SER A 134 -17.66 44.22 -34.15
C SER A 134 -18.36 43.28 -33.14
N GLY A 135 -19.37 42.56 -33.63
CA GLY A 135 -20.32 41.76 -32.86
C GLY A 135 -19.69 40.59 -32.10
N ARG A 136 -20.36 40.19 -31.01
CA ARG A 136 -20.04 39.06 -30.09
C ARG A 136 -18.56 38.65 -30.06
N ARG A 137 -17.82 39.12 -29.05
CA ARG A 137 -16.49 38.58 -28.72
C ARG A 137 -16.61 37.07 -28.43
N ALA A 138 -16.16 36.22 -29.35
CA ALA A 138 -16.04 34.79 -29.10
C ALA A 138 -15.19 34.57 -27.83
N GLY A 139 -15.74 33.85 -26.84
CA GLY A 139 -15.12 33.60 -25.53
C GLY A 139 -15.47 34.60 -24.41
N ALA A 140 -16.23 35.67 -24.68
CA ALA A 140 -16.77 36.54 -23.62
C ALA A 140 -17.90 35.82 -22.86
N GLY A 141 -17.52 35.16 -21.75
CA GLY A 141 -18.39 34.32 -20.91
C GLY A 141 -17.66 33.10 -20.34
N TRP A 142 -16.55 32.67 -20.97
CA TRP A 142 -15.72 31.57 -20.45
C TRP A 142 -14.99 31.93 -19.14
N GLN A 143 -14.80 33.22 -18.88
CA GLN A 143 -14.19 33.71 -17.63
C GLN A 143 -15.15 33.62 -16.43
N THR A 144 -16.46 33.44 -16.66
CA THR A 144 -17.47 33.22 -15.61
C THR A 144 -17.90 31.76 -15.49
N SER A 145 -17.27 30.84 -16.25
CA SER A 145 -17.46 29.40 -16.07
C SER A 145 -16.97 28.99 -14.68
N ALA A 146 -17.83 28.33 -13.89
CA ALA A 146 -17.44 27.72 -12.62
C ALA A 146 -16.33 26.66 -12.80
N ILE A 147 -16.24 26.09 -14.01
CA ILE A 147 -15.24 25.11 -14.40
C ILE A 147 -14.01 25.84 -14.93
N ARG A 148 -12.89 25.74 -14.22
CA ARG A 148 -11.58 26.21 -14.69
C ARG A 148 -11.00 25.17 -15.64
N TRP A 149 -10.77 25.57 -16.88
CA TRP A 149 -10.14 24.72 -17.88
C TRP A 149 -8.61 24.76 -17.78
N ALA A 150 -7.95 23.67 -18.15
CA ALA A 150 -6.49 23.64 -18.32
C ALA A 150 -6.05 24.73 -19.32
N PRO A 151 -5.06 25.58 -18.98
CA PRO A 151 -4.53 26.53 -19.95
C PRO A 151 -3.92 25.76 -21.12
N LEU A 152 -4.09 26.25 -22.36
CA LEU A 152 -3.54 25.58 -23.54
C LEU A 152 -1.99 25.49 -23.49
N ASN A 153 -1.34 26.41 -22.78
CA ASN A 153 0.13 26.47 -22.64
C ASN A 153 0.67 25.64 -21.45
N VAL A 154 0.22 24.39 -21.29
CA VAL A 154 0.84 23.44 -20.34
C VAL A 154 2.04 22.75 -21.00
N PRO A 155 3.25 22.79 -20.39
CA PRO A 155 4.44 22.13 -20.91
C PRO A 155 4.26 20.64 -21.20
N LEU A 156 4.92 20.13 -22.25
CA LEU A 156 4.84 18.72 -22.67
C LEU A 156 5.15 17.75 -21.50
N GLN A 157 6.19 18.04 -20.71
CA GLN A 157 6.53 17.23 -19.53
C GLN A 157 5.35 17.08 -18.56
N ARG A 158 4.61 18.17 -18.28
CA ARG A 158 3.43 18.10 -17.41
C ARG A 158 2.31 17.29 -18.05
N ARG A 159 2.13 17.35 -19.36
CA ARG A 159 1.15 16.53 -20.09
C ARG A 159 1.52 15.05 -20.02
N LEU A 160 2.79 14.70 -20.21
CA LEU A 160 3.31 13.34 -20.12
C LEU A 160 3.19 12.76 -18.70
N GLN A 161 3.51 13.55 -17.67
CA GLN A 161 3.24 13.18 -16.26
C GLN A 161 1.76 12.88 -16.03
N THR A 162 0.88 13.74 -16.55
CA THR A 162 -0.58 13.55 -16.43
C THR A 162 -1.02 12.28 -17.15
N LEU A 163 -0.50 12.04 -18.36
CA LEU A 163 -0.78 10.84 -19.13
C LEU A 163 -0.34 9.58 -18.37
N ALA A 164 0.81 9.61 -17.68
CA ALA A 164 1.30 8.47 -16.90
C ALA A 164 0.37 8.14 -15.73
N VAL A 165 -0.12 9.15 -15.01
CA VAL A 165 -1.10 8.96 -13.92
C VAL A 165 -2.47 8.56 -14.46
N LEU A 166 -2.91 9.14 -15.58
CA LEU A 166 -4.16 8.73 -16.24
C LEU A 166 -4.11 7.28 -16.68
N TRP A 167 -3.00 6.85 -17.30
CA TRP A 167 -2.78 5.45 -17.64
C TRP A 167 -2.97 4.58 -16.40
N HIS A 168 -2.21 4.82 -15.34
CA HIS A 168 -2.28 4.02 -14.11
C HIS A 168 -3.71 3.96 -13.52
N THR A 169 -4.38 5.11 -13.40
CA THR A 169 -5.72 5.21 -12.81
C THR A 169 -6.84 4.64 -13.70
N THR A 170 -6.64 4.60 -15.01
CA THR A 170 -7.66 4.12 -15.98
C THR A 170 -7.33 2.77 -16.59
N THR A 171 -6.23 2.13 -16.19
CA THR A 171 -5.78 0.87 -16.79
C THR A 171 -6.85 -0.24 -16.67
N ILE A 172 -7.49 -0.37 -15.51
CA ILE A 172 -8.56 -1.36 -15.29
C ILE A 172 -9.75 -1.14 -16.23
N PRO A 173 -10.42 0.03 -16.25
CA PRO A 173 -11.55 0.26 -17.16
C PRO A 173 -11.14 0.19 -18.63
N LEU A 174 -9.92 0.60 -18.99
CA LEU A 174 -9.41 0.48 -20.36
C LEU A 174 -9.28 -0.99 -20.79
N PHE A 175 -8.63 -1.83 -19.99
CA PHE A 175 -8.48 -3.26 -20.31
C PHE A 175 -9.81 -4.01 -20.29
N LEU A 176 -10.70 -3.69 -19.35
CA LEU A 176 -12.06 -4.24 -19.36
C LEU A 176 -12.84 -3.84 -20.60
N SER A 177 -12.77 -2.57 -21.01
CA SER A 177 -13.44 -2.09 -22.22
C SER A 177 -12.89 -2.78 -23.47
N LEU A 178 -11.56 -2.92 -23.55
CA LEU A 178 -10.91 -3.68 -24.63
C LEU A 178 -11.34 -5.15 -24.63
N PHE A 179 -11.42 -5.78 -23.46
CA PHE A 179 -11.89 -7.15 -23.32
C PHE A 179 -13.33 -7.33 -23.83
N PHE A 180 -14.27 -6.50 -23.37
CA PHE A 180 -15.65 -6.59 -23.84
C PHE A 180 -15.79 -6.26 -25.33
N LEU A 181 -14.98 -5.33 -25.86
CA LEU A 181 -14.92 -5.05 -27.29
C LEU A 181 -14.47 -6.29 -28.08
N LEU A 182 -13.41 -6.98 -27.63
CA LEU A 182 -12.95 -8.20 -28.28
C LEU A 182 -13.98 -9.33 -28.16
N CYS A 183 -14.61 -9.52 -26.99
CA CYS A 183 -15.70 -10.48 -26.82
C CYS A 183 -16.86 -10.25 -27.80
N ALA A 184 -17.16 -9.00 -28.16
CA ALA A 184 -18.19 -8.66 -29.14
C ALA A 184 -17.83 -9.03 -30.59
N ILE A 185 -16.58 -9.41 -30.87
CA ILE A 185 -16.09 -9.78 -32.20
C ILE A 185 -15.83 -11.30 -32.24
N PRO A 186 -16.72 -12.12 -32.82
CA PRO A 186 -16.59 -13.59 -32.84
C PRO A 186 -15.27 -14.11 -33.42
N LEU A 187 -14.65 -13.35 -34.35
CA LEU A 187 -13.35 -13.69 -34.93
C LEU A 187 -12.23 -13.82 -33.89
N THR A 188 -12.36 -13.17 -32.73
CA THR A 188 -11.36 -13.20 -31.66
C THR A 188 -11.55 -14.39 -30.70
N TRP A 189 -12.70 -15.07 -30.75
CA TRP A 189 -13.05 -16.13 -29.79
C TRP A 189 -12.09 -17.31 -29.77
N PRO A 190 -11.52 -17.78 -30.90
CA PRO A 190 -10.51 -18.83 -30.88
C PRO A 190 -9.27 -18.49 -30.05
N LEU A 191 -8.98 -17.21 -29.82
CA LEU A 191 -7.92 -16.76 -28.93
C LEU A 191 -8.43 -16.46 -27.51
N LEU A 192 -9.59 -15.80 -27.39
CA LEU A 192 -10.15 -15.41 -26.10
C LEU A 192 -10.56 -16.59 -25.24
N VAL A 193 -11.20 -17.62 -25.82
CA VAL A 193 -11.70 -18.76 -25.05
C VAL A 193 -10.54 -19.56 -24.40
N PRO A 194 -9.50 -19.97 -25.13
CA PRO A 194 -8.33 -20.60 -24.50
C PRO A 194 -7.63 -19.69 -23.49
N TYR A 195 -7.54 -18.39 -23.76
CA TYR A 195 -6.98 -17.42 -22.82
C TYR A 195 -7.78 -17.34 -21.51
N LEU A 196 -9.11 -17.32 -21.58
CA LEU A 196 -9.98 -17.30 -20.40
C LEU A 196 -9.90 -18.61 -19.61
N ILE A 197 -9.87 -19.76 -20.30
CA ILE A 197 -9.67 -21.07 -19.64
C ILE A 197 -8.33 -21.07 -18.90
N TYR A 198 -7.26 -20.64 -19.57
CA TYR A 198 -5.95 -20.56 -18.95
C TYR A 198 -5.94 -19.63 -17.73
N THR A 199 -6.45 -18.40 -17.87
CA THR A 199 -6.36 -17.38 -16.82
C THR A 199 -7.28 -17.63 -15.63
N LEU A 200 -8.47 -18.19 -15.84
CA LEU A 200 -9.48 -18.38 -14.79
C LEU A 200 -9.45 -19.78 -14.15
N VAL A 201 -8.96 -20.81 -14.86
CA VAL A 201 -9.00 -22.20 -14.39
C VAL A 201 -7.61 -22.76 -14.09
N ILE A 202 -6.59 -22.38 -14.88
CA ILE A 202 -5.27 -23.04 -14.84
C ILE A 202 -4.22 -22.19 -14.11
N SER A 203 -4.27 -20.87 -14.26
CA SER A 203 -3.14 -20.00 -13.92
C SER A 203 -3.15 -19.54 -12.46
N GLU A 204 -2.21 -20.07 -11.68
CA GLU A 204 -1.92 -19.68 -10.28
C GLU A 204 -0.78 -18.66 -10.15
N GLU A 205 -0.43 -17.95 -11.23
CA GLU A 205 0.73 -17.05 -11.26
C GLU A 205 0.70 -15.92 -10.22
N ALA A 206 -0.50 -15.51 -9.79
CA ALA A 206 -0.69 -14.48 -8.78
C ALA A 206 -0.36 -14.94 -7.35
N THR A 207 -0.35 -16.27 -7.10
CA THR A 207 -0.20 -16.87 -5.76
C THR A 207 1.00 -17.81 -5.64
N ASN A 208 1.56 -18.32 -6.74
CA ASN A 208 2.59 -19.38 -6.69
C ASN A 208 3.97 -18.95 -6.14
N GLY A 209 4.23 -17.65 -5.99
CA GLY A 209 5.48 -17.08 -5.44
C GLY A 209 6.70 -17.08 -6.36
N THR A 210 6.58 -17.55 -7.60
CA THR A 210 7.72 -17.64 -8.55
C THR A 210 8.12 -16.28 -9.13
N LEU A 211 7.17 -15.35 -9.24
CA LEU A 211 7.31 -14.05 -9.90
C LEU A 211 7.78 -14.15 -11.38
N SER A 212 7.50 -15.27 -12.06
CA SER A 212 7.99 -15.57 -13.42
C SER A 212 7.59 -14.53 -14.48
N ARG A 213 6.45 -13.86 -14.30
CA ARG A 213 5.92 -12.84 -15.22
C ARG A 213 6.51 -11.45 -14.99
N ARG A 214 7.22 -11.22 -13.88
CA ARG A 214 7.76 -9.90 -13.50
C ARG A 214 8.75 -9.41 -14.55
N SER A 215 8.46 -8.26 -15.17
CA SER A 215 9.32 -7.63 -16.16
C SER A 215 10.09 -6.47 -15.55
N GLN A 216 11.41 -6.64 -15.41
CA GLN A 216 12.28 -5.57 -14.91
C GLN A 216 12.35 -4.38 -15.88
N TRP A 217 12.27 -4.66 -17.19
CA TRP A 217 12.21 -3.61 -18.20
C TRP A 217 10.98 -2.71 -18.04
N LEU A 218 9.80 -3.31 -17.78
CA LEU A 218 8.58 -2.55 -17.58
C LEU A 218 8.64 -1.71 -16.30
N ARG A 219 9.09 -2.30 -15.19
CA ARG A 219 9.21 -1.66 -13.87
C ARG A 219 10.25 -0.53 -13.85
N GLY A 220 11.35 -0.69 -14.61
CA GLY A 220 12.42 0.29 -14.75
C GLY A 220 12.23 1.31 -15.87
N SER A 221 11.10 1.28 -16.57
CA SER A 221 10.87 2.21 -17.68
C SER A 221 10.79 3.67 -17.22
N LYS A 222 11.34 4.60 -18.04
CA LYS A 222 11.28 6.07 -17.80
C LYS A 222 9.84 6.61 -17.69
N PHE A 223 8.86 5.84 -18.15
CA PHE A 223 7.44 6.13 -17.97
C PHE A 223 7.07 6.26 -16.48
N TRP A 224 7.62 5.39 -15.62
CA TRP A 224 7.34 5.46 -14.19
C TRP A 224 8.02 6.64 -13.50
N SER A 225 9.15 7.12 -14.03
CA SER A 225 9.74 8.40 -13.58
C SER A 225 8.80 9.58 -13.85
N LEU A 226 8.03 9.57 -14.95
CA LEU A 226 7.00 10.58 -15.20
C LEU A 226 5.84 10.47 -14.21
N PHE A 227 5.42 9.25 -13.86
CA PHE A 227 4.41 9.01 -12.84
C PHE A 227 4.85 9.55 -11.47
N ALA A 228 6.05 9.17 -11.00
CA ALA A 228 6.61 9.65 -9.73
C ALA A 228 6.78 11.18 -9.72
N SER A 229 7.21 11.78 -10.84
CA SER A 229 7.36 13.24 -10.98
C SER A 229 6.04 14.01 -10.98
N TYR A 230 4.90 13.35 -11.19
CA TYR A 230 3.59 13.99 -11.06
C TYR A 230 3.30 14.37 -9.59
N PHE A 231 3.67 13.49 -8.66
CA PHE A 231 3.45 13.58 -7.22
C PHE A 231 4.66 14.06 -6.44
N PRO A 232 5.63 14.69 -7.10
CA PRO A 232 7.02 14.73 -6.62
C PRO A 232 7.39 13.66 -5.57
N ALA A 233 7.22 12.38 -5.91
CA ALA A 233 7.30 11.28 -4.94
C ALA A 233 8.76 10.96 -4.56
N ARG A 234 8.97 10.55 -3.32
CA ARG A 234 10.28 10.21 -2.75
C ARG A 234 10.19 8.97 -1.87
N LEU A 235 11.20 8.09 -1.98
CA LEU A 235 11.40 6.96 -1.08
C LEU A 235 12.62 7.23 -0.20
N HIS A 236 12.40 7.22 1.11
CA HIS A 236 13.40 7.52 2.12
C HIS A 236 13.67 6.28 2.95
N ARG A 237 14.94 5.89 3.01
CA ARG A 237 15.46 4.79 3.83
C ARG A 237 15.99 5.33 5.15
N THR A 238 15.51 4.83 6.29
CA THR A 238 16.09 5.13 7.61
C THR A 238 17.29 4.23 7.94
N VAL A 239 17.28 2.98 7.48
CA VAL A 239 18.30 1.98 7.80
C VAL A 239 18.50 1.01 6.64
N GLU A 240 19.71 0.48 6.50
CA GLU A 240 19.99 -0.60 5.57
C GLU A 240 19.33 -1.90 6.02
N LEU A 241 18.89 -2.71 5.05
CA LEU A 241 18.27 -4.01 5.30
C LEU A 241 19.20 -5.10 4.77
N GLU A 242 19.42 -6.13 5.58
CA GLU A 242 20.25 -7.27 5.22
C GLU A 242 19.57 -8.08 4.09
N PRO A 243 20.23 -8.35 2.95
CA PRO A 243 19.64 -9.12 1.84
C PRO A 243 19.48 -10.61 2.16
N THR A 244 19.99 -11.05 3.32
CA THR A 244 19.90 -12.42 3.83
C THR A 244 18.63 -12.68 4.65
N ARG A 245 17.77 -11.68 4.85
CA ARG A 245 16.50 -11.83 5.58
C ARG A 245 15.28 -11.69 4.67
N LYS A 246 14.12 -12.00 5.25
CA LYS A 246 12.79 -11.89 4.64
C LYS A 246 12.07 -10.70 5.25
N TYR A 247 11.30 -9.96 4.46
CA TYR A 247 10.64 -8.75 4.96
C TYR A 247 9.16 -8.66 4.57
N ILE A 248 8.36 -8.14 5.50
CA ILE A 248 6.99 -7.66 5.24
C ILE A 248 6.99 -6.15 5.49
N PHE A 249 6.97 -5.39 4.41
CA PHE A 249 6.76 -3.94 4.45
C PHE A 249 5.27 -3.67 4.66
N GLY A 250 4.91 -3.04 5.78
CA GLY A 250 3.53 -2.61 6.02
C GLY A 250 3.40 -1.13 5.71
N TYR A 251 2.69 -0.79 4.64
CA TYR A 251 2.53 0.56 4.11
C TYR A 251 1.29 1.25 4.67
N HIS A 252 1.47 2.50 5.11
CA HIS A 252 0.46 3.38 5.71
C HIS A 252 0.62 4.83 5.23
N PRO A 253 -0.45 5.62 5.08
CA PRO A 253 -1.83 5.15 5.00
C PRO A 253 -2.08 4.50 3.63
N HIS A 254 -3.18 3.78 3.47
CA HIS A 254 -3.65 3.30 2.19
C HIS A 254 -3.98 4.47 1.25
N GLY A 255 -4.47 5.59 1.79
CA GLY A 255 -5.10 6.64 1.00
C GLY A 255 -6.30 6.09 0.21
N ILE A 256 -6.74 6.82 -0.80
CA ILE A 256 -7.82 6.35 -1.68
C ILE A 256 -7.30 5.29 -2.65
N ILE A 257 -6.21 5.62 -3.33
CA ILE A 257 -5.44 4.76 -4.22
C ILE A 257 -3.98 4.97 -3.82
N SER A 258 -3.30 3.91 -3.37
CA SER A 258 -1.94 3.97 -2.80
C SER A 258 -0.87 4.24 -3.87
N HIS A 259 -0.89 5.44 -4.46
CA HIS A 259 0.03 5.88 -5.50
C HIS A 259 1.48 5.91 -4.99
N GLY A 260 1.70 6.31 -3.74
CA GLY A 260 3.01 6.25 -3.11
C GLY A 260 3.54 4.82 -3.00
N ALA A 261 2.69 3.87 -2.59
CA ALA A 261 3.07 2.46 -2.54
C ALA A 261 3.41 1.92 -3.93
N PHE A 262 2.60 2.25 -4.93
CA PHE A 262 2.85 1.83 -6.30
C PHE A 262 4.18 2.40 -6.85
N ALA A 263 4.41 3.71 -6.70
CA ALA A 263 5.66 4.35 -7.11
C ALA A 263 6.88 3.74 -6.42
N ALA A 264 6.81 3.51 -5.10
CA ALA A 264 7.92 3.04 -4.29
C ALA A 264 8.22 1.54 -4.42
N PHE A 265 7.18 0.70 -4.52
CA PHE A 265 7.32 -0.75 -4.31
C PHE A 265 6.94 -1.60 -5.52
N ALA A 266 6.15 -1.08 -6.47
CA ALA A 266 5.84 -1.78 -7.72
C ALA A 266 6.80 -1.39 -8.85
N THR A 267 7.19 -0.11 -8.93
CA THR A 267 8.10 0.40 -9.96
C THR A 267 9.53 0.60 -9.43
N GLU A 268 10.49 0.86 -10.31
CA GLU A 268 11.83 1.32 -9.91
C GLU A 268 11.97 2.86 -10.01
N ALA A 269 10.86 3.60 -10.14
CA ALA A 269 10.92 5.05 -10.34
C ALA A 269 11.55 5.83 -9.17
N LEU A 270 11.48 5.26 -7.96
CA LEU A 270 12.08 5.79 -6.74
C LEU A 270 13.32 4.99 -6.31
N GLY A 271 13.85 4.13 -7.19
CA GLY A 271 15.03 3.28 -7.03
C GLY A 271 15.04 2.44 -5.75
N PHE A 272 13.99 1.63 -5.56
CA PHE A 272 13.92 0.67 -4.47
C PHE A 272 15.12 -0.27 -4.46
N SER A 273 15.50 -0.80 -5.64
CA SER A 273 16.61 -1.76 -5.75
C SER A 273 17.97 -1.15 -5.40
N ASP A 274 18.14 0.17 -5.58
CA ASP A 274 19.36 0.87 -5.18
C ASP A 274 19.40 1.11 -3.67
N LEU A 275 18.25 1.43 -3.06
CA LEU A 275 18.13 1.63 -1.62
C LEU A 275 18.21 0.31 -0.83
N TYR A 276 17.75 -0.79 -1.41
CA TYR A 276 17.70 -2.12 -0.77
C TYR A 276 18.29 -3.20 -1.69
N PRO A 277 19.60 -3.14 -1.97
CA PRO A 277 20.23 -4.05 -2.90
C PRO A 277 20.11 -5.51 -2.45
N GLY A 278 19.77 -6.40 -3.38
CA GLY A 278 19.58 -7.83 -3.11
C GLY A 278 18.20 -8.20 -2.55
N ILE A 279 17.32 -7.23 -2.26
CA ILE A 279 15.95 -7.49 -1.82
C ILE A 279 14.99 -7.37 -3.00
N THR A 280 14.26 -8.45 -3.30
CA THR A 280 13.18 -8.45 -4.30
C THR A 280 11.84 -8.28 -3.62
N ASN A 281 11.32 -7.05 -3.65
CA ASN A 281 10.00 -6.72 -3.09
C ASN A 281 8.86 -6.90 -4.10
N THR A 282 7.70 -7.34 -3.61
CA THR A 282 6.46 -7.50 -4.39
C THR A 282 5.31 -6.76 -3.71
N LEU A 283 4.75 -5.75 -4.38
CA LEU A 283 3.55 -5.05 -3.90
C LEU A 283 2.31 -5.93 -4.09
N LEU A 284 1.52 -6.08 -3.04
CA LEU A 284 0.35 -6.94 -3.04
C LEU A 284 -0.94 -6.16 -3.30
N THR A 285 -1.87 -6.80 -3.99
CA THR A 285 -3.20 -6.24 -4.28
C THR A 285 -4.29 -7.31 -4.16
N LEU A 286 -5.55 -6.89 -4.18
CA LEU A 286 -6.72 -7.77 -4.12
C LEU A 286 -6.70 -8.84 -5.22
N ASP A 287 -7.10 -10.06 -4.87
CA ASP A 287 -7.15 -11.21 -5.78
C ASP A 287 -8.03 -10.97 -7.01
N THR A 288 -9.10 -10.19 -6.83
CA THR A 288 -10.02 -9.80 -7.91
C THR A 288 -9.31 -9.11 -9.07
N ASN A 289 -8.21 -8.39 -8.83
CA ASN A 289 -7.42 -7.76 -9.89
C ASN A 289 -6.81 -8.78 -10.86
N PHE A 290 -6.47 -9.97 -10.35
CA PHE A 290 -5.91 -11.06 -11.16
C PHE A 290 -6.98 -11.91 -11.86
N ARG A 291 -8.26 -11.54 -11.72
CA ARG A 291 -9.37 -12.13 -12.48
C ARG A 291 -9.82 -11.26 -13.65
N VAL A 292 -9.30 -10.03 -13.75
CA VAL A 292 -9.62 -9.10 -14.84
C VAL A 292 -8.73 -9.41 -16.07
N PRO A 293 -9.31 -9.83 -17.21
CA PRO A 293 -8.57 -10.07 -18.45
C PRO A 293 -7.68 -8.90 -18.86
N PHE A 294 -6.50 -9.20 -19.38
CA PHE A 294 -5.42 -8.28 -19.79
C PHE A 294 -4.81 -7.43 -18.66
N TYR A 295 -5.63 -6.90 -17.75
CA TYR A 295 -5.14 -6.22 -16.56
C TYR A 295 -4.34 -7.16 -15.66
N ARG A 296 -4.79 -8.42 -15.52
CA ARG A 296 -4.04 -9.48 -14.84
C ARG A 296 -2.61 -9.60 -15.38
N ASP A 297 -2.47 -9.71 -16.70
CA ASP A 297 -1.16 -9.85 -17.35
C ASP A 297 -0.29 -8.62 -17.12
N TYR A 298 -0.89 -7.45 -17.21
CA TYR A 298 -0.22 -6.19 -16.90
C TYR A 298 0.23 -6.11 -15.42
N ALA A 299 -0.63 -6.48 -14.48
CA ALA A 299 -0.34 -6.48 -13.05
C ALA A 299 0.79 -7.46 -12.70
N LEU A 300 0.75 -8.68 -13.27
CA LEU A 300 1.82 -9.67 -13.11
C LEU A 300 3.13 -9.22 -13.77
N ALA A 301 3.06 -8.56 -14.94
CA ALA A 301 4.22 -7.98 -15.59
C ALA A 301 4.86 -6.85 -14.76
N MET A 302 4.05 -6.05 -14.06
CA MET A 302 4.50 -5.07 -13.07
C MET A 302 5.08 -5.73 -11.81
N GLY A 303 4.97 -7.05 -11.67
CA GLY A 303 5.45 -7.79 -10.50
C GLY A 303 4.54 -7.70 -9.29
N LEU A 304 3.26 -7.35 -9.48
CA LEU A 304 2.25 -7.41 -8.42
C LEU A 304 1.83 -8.86 -8.15
N ALA A 305 1.41 -9.13 -6.92
CA ALA A 305 0.87 -10.43 -6.53
C ALA A 305 -0.37 -10.30 -5.63
N SER A 306 -1.01 -11.44 -5.37
CA SER A 306 -2.17 -11.55 -4.49
C SER A 306 -1.79 -11.22 -3.04
N VAL A 307 -2.69 -10.53 -2.32
CA VAL A 307 -2.57 -10.26 -0.87
C VAL A 307 -3.05 -11.45 0.00
N SER A 308 -3.44 -12.57 -0.62
CA SER A 308 -3.82 -13.78 0.10
C SER A 308 -2.67 -14.32 0.94
N ARG A 309 -3.02 -15.01 2.03
CA ARG A 309 -2.06 -15.70 2.90
C ARG A 309 -1.14 -16.64 2.10
N GLU A 310 -1.72 -17.45 1.22
CA GLU A 310 -1.00 -18.41 0.39
C GLU A 310 0.06 -17.72 -0.48
N SER A 311 -0.31 -16.64 -1.17
CA SER A 311 0.62 -15.86 -2.00
C SER A 311 1.81 -15.35 -1.18
N ILE A 312 1.54 -14.78 -0.01
CA ILE A 312 2.57 -14.23 0.86
C ILE A 312 3.50 -15.33 1.38
N GLU A 313 2.95 -16.44 1.87
CA GLU A 313 3.75 -17.60 2.32
C GLU A 313 4.60 -18.14 1.16
N ASN A 314 4.03 -18.27 -0.04
CA ASN A 314 4.75 -18.73 -1.22
C ASN A 314 5.89 -17.78 -1.62
N ILE A 315 5.66 -16.46 -1.62
CA ILE A 315 6.71 -15.48 -1.93
C ILE A 315 7.83 -15.49 -0.88
N LEU A 316 7.47 -15.59 0.40
CA LEU A 316 8.43 -15.54 1.51
C LEU A 316 9.12 -16.88 1.78
N CYS A 317 8.64 -17.99 1.25
CA CYS A 317 9.24 -19.32 1.46
C CYS A 317 9.82 -19.95 0.18
N LYS A 318 9.68 -19.31 -0.99
CA LYS A 318 10.19 -19.83 -2.28
C LYS A 318 11.09 -18.83 -2.99
N GLY A 319 12.10 -19.35 -3.68
CA GLY A 319 13.06 -18.55 -4.45
C GLY A 319 13.99 -17.76 -3.52
N GLY A 320 14.44 -16.57 -3.95
CA GLY A 320 15.47 -15.84 -3.21
C GLY A 320 16.85 -16.47 -3.34
N LEU A 321 17.84 -15.94 -2.60
CA LEU A 321 19.26 -16.32 -2.74
C LEU A 321 19.56 -17.78 -2.35
N ASN A 322 18.75 -18.36 -1.46
CA ASN A 322 18.91 -19.73 -0.98
C ASN A 322 17.77 -20.69 -1.41
N GLY A 323 16.82 -20.22 -2.23
CA GLY A 323 15.64 -21.01 -2.62
C GLY A 323 14.51 -21.05 -1.57
N GLU A 324 14.73 -20.56 -0.35
CA GLU A 324 13.80 -20.58 0.79
C GLU A 324 13.28 -19.17 1.17
N GLY A 325 13.36 -18.23 0.22
CA GLY A 325 12.86 -16.87 0.37
C GLY A 325 13.89 -15.85 0.86
N MET A 326 15.16 -16.20 1.05
CA MET A 326 16.21 -15.24 1.42
C MET A 326 16.27 -14.07 0.43
N GLY A 327 16.15 -12.83 0.92
CA GLY A 327 16.09 -11.62 0.07
C GLY A 327 14.72 -11.38 -0.58
N ARG A 328 13.68 -12.13 -0.21
CA ARG A 328 12.30 -11.85 -0.63
C ARG A 328 11.63 -10.87 0.32
N ALA A 329 10.83 -9.99 -0.25
CA ALA A 329 9.96 -9.12 0.52
C ALA A 329 8.58 -8.97 -0.13
N VAL A 330 7.59 -8.65 0.70
CA VAL A 330 6.27 -8.23 0.24
C VAL A 330 5.91 -6.89 0.84
N THR A 331 5.14 -6.08 0.11
CA THR A 331 4.54 -4.85 0.63
C THR A 331 3.03 -5.02 0.72
N ILE A 332 2.50 -4.81 1.92
CA ILE A 332 1.07 -4.89 2.21
C ILE A 332 0.60 -3.50 2.59
N VAL A 333 -0.44 -3.01 1.91
CA VAL A 333 -1.14 -1.79 2.32
C VAL A 333 -2.15 -2.15 3.40
N ILE A 334 -1.81 -1.87 4.66
CA ILE A 334 -2.46 -2.49 5.83
C ILE A 334 -3.89 -1.98 6.05
N GLY A 335 -4.12 -0.66 5.92
CA GLY A 335 -5.42 -0.05 6.20
C GLY A 335 -6.55 -0.55 5.28
N GLY A 336 -6.19 -0.98 4.06
CA GLY A 336 -7.12 -1.55 3.09
C GLY A 336 -8.30 -0.64 2.76
N ALA A 337 -9.42 -1.27 2.39
CA ALA A 337 -10.65 -0.56 2.05
C ALA A 337 -11.31 0.20 3.21
N ARG A 338 -10.99 -0.14 4.48
CA ARG A 338 -11.59 0.55 5.63
C ARG A 338 -10.94 1.92 5.83
N GLU A 339 -9.61 1.96 5.78
CA GLU A 339 -8.86 3.22 5.87
C GLU A 339 -9.08 4.12 4.65
N SER A 340 -9.24 3.54 3.46
CA SER A 340 -9.50 4.30 2.24
C SER A 340 -10.84 5.02 2.20
N LEU A 341 -11.80 4.64 3.07
CA LEU A 341 -13.08 5.32 3.26
C LEU A 341 -12.99 6.48 4.27
N ASP A 342 -11.96 6.52 5.11
CA ASP A 342 -11.74 7.58 6.11
C ASP A 342 -10.59 8.53 5.73
N ALA A 343 -9.92 8.29 4.60
CA ALA A 343 -8.81 9.09 4.08
C ALA A 343 -9.22 10.55 3.79
N LYS A 344 -8.83 11.46 4.70
CA LYS A 344 -9.04 12.90 4.56
C LYS A 344 -7.68 13.64 4.51
N PRO A 345 -7.53 14.65 3.63
CA PRO A 345 -6.33 15.48 3.60
C PRO A 345 -5.98 16.05 4.97
N HIS A 346 -4.68 16.22 5.26
CA HIS A 346 -4.16 16.81 6.50
C HIS A 346 -4.44 16.00 7.78
N SER A 347 -4.99 14.79 7.65
CA SER A 347 -5.26 13.88 8.76
C SER A 347 -4.65 12.51 8.47
N LEU A 348 -4.19 11.83 9.52
CA LEU A 348 -3.61 10.51 9.42
C LEU A 348 -4.22 9.58 10.48
N ARG A 349 -5.23 8.83 10.05
CA ARG A 349 -5.95 7.86 10.90
C ARG A 349 -5.69 6.47 10.35
N LEU A 350 -4.96 5.67 11.11
CA LEU A 350 -4.51 4.34 10.68
C LEU A 350 -5.38 3.24 11.30
N VAL A 351 -6.01 2.44 10.45
CA VAL A 351 -6.80 1.28 10.85
C VAL A 351 -5.84 0.13 11.16
N LEU A 352 -5.42 0.03 12.43
CA LEU A 352 -4.31 -0.85 12.84
C LEU A 352 -4.55 -1.59 14.16
N LYS A 353 -5.37 -1.09 15.08
CA LYS A 353 -5.54 -1.70 16.43
C LYS A 353 -5.95 -3.17 16.36
N SER A 354 -6.93 -3.48 15.52
CA SER A 354 -7.47 -4.83 15.32
C SER A 354 -6.72 -5.64 14.25
N ARG A 355 -5.79 -5.03 13.50
CA ARG A 355 -5.13 -5.63 12.33
C ARG A 355 -3.86 -6.38 12.72
N LYS A 356 -4.00 -7.58 13.29
CA LYS A 356 -2.85 -8.43 13.68
C LYS A 356 -2.49 -9.52 12.66
N GLY A 357 -3.29 -9.69 11.59
CA GLY A 357 -3.12 -10.79 10.62
C GLY A 357 -1.77 -10.81 9.91
N PHE A 358 -1.25 -9.65 9.51
CA PHE A 358 0.06 -9.54 8.85
C PHE A 358 1.23 -9.77 9.82
N ILE A 359 1.06 -9.41 11.11
CA ILE A 359 2.03 -9.71 12.17
C ILE A 359 2.08 -11.23 12.40
N LYS A 360 0.92 -11.88 12.53
CA LYS A 360 0.80 -13.34 12.66
C LYS A 360 1.46 -14.07 11.49
N LEU A 361 1.34 -13.51 10.29
CA LEU A 361 1.98 -14.03 9.09
C LEU A 361 3.51 -13.86 9.13
N ALA A 362 4.00 -12.69 9.54
CA ALA A 362 5.43 -12.42 9.73
C ALA A 362 6.07 -13.42 10.70
N ILE A 363 5.39 -13.68 11.83
CA ILE A 363 5.82 -14.67 12.83
C ILE A 363 5.86 -16.08 12.24
N ARG A 364 4.86 -16.47 11.45
CA ARG A 364 4.84 -17.81 10.81
C ARG A 364 5.94 -17.99 9.78
N THR A 365 6.23 -16.96 8.99
CA THR A 365 7.23 -17.03 7.93
C THR A 365 8.64 -16.68 8.40
N GLY A 366 8.80 -16.15 9.62
CA GLY A 366 10.09 -15.62 10.10
C GLY A 366 10.56 -14.40 9.30
N ALA A 367 9.62 -13.58 8.82
CA ALA A 367 9.94 -12.35 8.11
C ALA A 367 9.95 -11.17 9.08
N ASP A 368 10.93 -10.30 8.96
CA ASP A 368 10.97 -9.06 9.74
C ASP A 368 9.90 -8.10 9.23
N LEU A 369 9.28 -7.38 10.17
CA LEU A 369 8.28 -6.38 9.83
C LEU A 369 8.95 -5.03 9.64
N VAL A 370 8.64 -4.34 8.54
CA VAL A 370 9.17 -3.00 8.25
C VAL A 370 8.01 -2.03 8.12
N PRO A 371 7.76 -1.19 9.14
CA PRO A 371 6.75 -0.13 9.04
C PRO A 371 7.14 0.90 7.97
N VAL A 372 6.18 1.30 7.14
CA VAL A 372 6.37 2.33 6.11
C VAL A 372 5.27 3.37 6.25
N LEU A 373 5.67 4.63 6.34
CA LEU A 373 4.77 5.78 6.50
C LEU A 373 4.92 6.74 5.33
N ALA A 374 3.84 6.97 4.59
CA ALA A 374 3.76 7.88 3.45
C ALA A 374 3.06 9.18 3.82
N PHE A 375 3.86 10.24 3.93
CA PHE A 375 3.36 11.59 4.13
C PHE A 375 2.89 12.17 2.79
N GLY A 376 1.69 12.73 2.72
CA GLY A 376 1.15 13.33 1.49
C GLY A 376 0.21 12.42 0.68
N GLU A 377 0.02 11.17 1.09
CA GLU A 377 -0.82 10.19 0.38
C GLU A 377 -2.32 10.54 0.46
N ASN A 378 -2.79 11.01 1.62
CA ASN A 378 -4.19 11.40 1.82
C ASN A 378 -4.53 12.72 1.12
N GLU A 379 -3.53 13.52 0.75
CA GLU A 379 -3.63 14.82 0.09
C GLU A 379 -3.81 14.68 -1.43
N LEU A 380 -3.76 13.46 -1.96
CA LEU A 380 -3.90 13.20 -3.39
C LEU A 380 -5.35 13.30 -3.87
N TYR A 381 -6.33 13.18 -2.98
CA TYR A 381 -7.74 13.21 -3.30
C TYR A 381 -8.55 13.87 -2.19
N ASP A 382 -9.64 14.54 -2.56
CA ASP A 382 -10.65 14.95 -1.61
C ASP A 382 -11.76 13.88 -1.62
N GLN A 383 -12.12 13.35 -0.46
CA GLN A 383 -13.29 12.48 -0.34
C GLN A 383 -14.57 13.31 -0.38
N ILE A 384 -15.53 12.84 -1.17
CA ILE A 384 -16.90 13.35 -1.08
C ILE A 384 -17.58 12.59 0.06
N ASP A 385 -18.11 13.32 1.04
CA ASP A 385 -18.93 12.71 2.09
C ASP A 385 -20.19 12.10 1.47
N SER A 386 -20.27 10.78 1.48
CA SER A 386 -21.36 10.03 0.82
C SER A 386 -22.71 10.20 1.53
N VAL A 387 -22.71 10.75 2.76
CA VAL A 387 -23.92 11.03 3.53
C VAL A 387 -24.80 12.08 2.83
N GLU A 388 -24.23 12.98 2.03
CA GLU A 388 -24.98 14.03 1.34
C GLU A 388 -25.73 13.52 0.09
N HIS A 389 -25.47 12.28 -0.36
CA HIS A 389 -25.94 11.79 -1.65
C HIS A 389 -26.46 10.34 -1.62
N PRO A 390 -27.75 10.12 -1.28
CA PRO A 390 -28.36 8.79 -1.12
C PRO A 390 -28.24 7.87 -2.34
N TRP A 391 -28.35 8.43 -3.55
CA TRP A 391 -28.19 7.71 -4.82
C TRP A 391 -26.78 7.14 -5.00
N ILE A 392 -25.74 7.87 -4.61
CA ILE A 392 -24.36 7.39 -4.74
C ILE A 392 -24.05 6.37 -3.66
N HIS A 393 -24.58 6.53 -2.44
CA HIS A 393 -24.50 5.50 -1.41
C HIS A 393 -25.14 4.18 -1.88
N LYS A 394 -26.31 4.21 -2.53
CA LYS A 394 -26.92 3.01 -3.13
C LYS A 394 -26.03 2.37 -4.20
N PHE A 395 -25.41 3.17 -5.06
CA PHE A 395 -24.45 2.67 -6.06
C PHE A 395 -23.21 2.04 -5.42
N GLN A 396 -22.62 2.68 -4.39
CA GLN A 396 -21.49 2.12 -3.64
C GLN A 396 -21.85 0.77 -3.00
N MET A 397 -23.05 0.65 -2.42
CA MET A 397 -23.53 -0.62 -1.85
C MET A 397 -23.76 -1.70 -2.91
N LEU A 398 -24.19 -1.32 -4.12
CA LEU A 398 -24.28 -2.22 -5.25
C LEU A 398 -22.89 -2.72 -5.68
N VAL A 399 -21.92 -1.80 -5.82
CA VAL A 399 -20.53 -2.13 -6.15
C VAL A 399 -19.93 -3.03 -5.08
N LYS A 400 -20.14 -2.73 -3.79
CA LYS A 400 -19.73 -3.59 -2.67
C LYS A 400 -20.29 -5.00 -2.80
N LYS A 401 -21.57 -5.14 -3.15
CA LYS A 401 -22.23 -6.44 -3.32
C LYS A 401 -21.64 -7.25 -4.47
N PHE A 402 -21.27 -6.61 -5.58
CA PHE A 402 -20.72 -7.29 -6.75
C PHE A 402 -19.21 -7.54 -6.68
N MET A 403 -18.44 -6.57 -6.18
CA MET A 403 -16.97 -6.60 -6.20
C MET A 403 -16.35 -7.01 -4.87
N GLY A 404 -17.13 -7.08 -3.78
CA GLY A 404 -16.65 -7.41 -2.43
C GLY A 404 -16.00 -6.25 -1.68
N PHE A 405 -15.84 -5.09 -2.31
CA PHE A 405 -15.26 -3.89 -1.71
C PHE A 405 -16.03 -2.63 -2.15
N THR A 406 -16.08 -1.63 -1.29
CA THR A 406 -16.62 -0.31 -1.60
C THR A 406 -15.58 0.52 -2.35
N VAL A 407 -15.99 1.16 -3.44
CA VAL A 407 -15.17 2.19 -4.08
C VAL A 407 -15.45 3.51 -3.37
N PRO A 408 -14.46 4.15 -2.73
CA PRO A 408 -14.64 5.48 -2.15
C PRO A 408 -15.08 6.46 -3.25
N LEU A 409 -16.01 7.34 -2.91
CA LEU A 409 -16.34 8.46 -3.79
C LEU A 409 -15.35 9.55 -3.51
N PHE A 410 -14.54 9.84 -4.50
CA PHE A 410 -13.54 10.88 -4.41
C PHE A 410 -13.67 11.79 -5.60
N HIS A 411 -13.21 12.98 -5.36
CA HIS A 411 -13.12 14.00 -6.35
C HIS A 411 -11.70 14.49 -6.38
N ALA A 412 -11.15 14.52 -7.58
CA ALA A 412 -9.92 15.24 -7.81
C ALA A 412 -10.07 16.00 -9.13
N ARG A 413 -9.02 16.05 -9.91
CA ARG A 413 -8.94 16.87 -11.10
C ARG A 413 -9.54 16.17 -12.32
N GLY A 414 -10.20 16.92 -13.19
CA GLY A 414 -10.50 16.44 -14.54
C GLY A 414 -9.28 16.49 -15.45
N ILE A 415 -9.37 15.73 -16.55
CA ILE A 415 -8.38 15.79 -17.63
C ILE A 415 -8.34 17.20 -18.23
N PHE A 416 -9.51 17.82 -18.39
CA PHE A 416 -9.66 19.14 -19.00
C PHE A 416 -10.11 20.23 -18.04
N ASN A 417 -10.74 19.88 -16.91
CA ASN A 417 -11.10 20.82 -15.85
C ASN A 417 -10.16 20.68 -14.63
N TYR A 418 -10.13 21.66 -13.75
CA TYR A 418 -9.43 21.54 -12.45
C TYR A 418 -10.33 20.99 -11.34
N ASP A 419 -11.64 21.02 -11.58
CA ASP A 419 -12.62 21.03 -10.51
C ASP A 419 -13.56 19.83 -10.52
N VAL A 420 -13.37 18.80 -11.38
CA VAL A 420 -14.03 17.46 -11.31
C VAL A 420 -13.32 16.38 -12.14
N GLY A 421 -12.75 15.34 -11.49
CA GLY A 421 -12.38 14.09 -12.17
C GLY A 421 -11.60 13.06 -11.33
N LEU A 422 -11.07 12.05 -12.03
CA LEU A 422 -10.37 10.90 -11.46
C LEU A 422 -8.87 11.12 -11.24
N LEU A 423 -8.31 12.23 -11.73
CA LEU A 423 -6.88 12.49 -11.70
C LEU A 423 -6.49 13.09 -10.35
N PRO A 424 -5.62 12.45 -9.54
CA PRO A 424 -5.26 12.96 -8.23
C PRO A 424 -4.58 14.33 -8.28
N TYR A 425 -4.61 15.04 -7.15
CA TYR A 425 -3.88 16.29 -6.99
C TYR A 425 -2.36 16.08 -7.08
N ARG A 426 -1.66 17.08 -7.63
CA ARG A 426 -0.19 17.09 -7.69
C ARG A 426 0.39 17.54 -6.35
N ARG A 427 0.32 16.68 -5.33
CA ARG A 427 0.92 16.89 -4.00
C ARG A 427 2.14 16.00 -3.82
N ALA A 428 3.04 16.43 -2.94
CA ALA A 428 4.29 15.70 -2.67
C ALA A 428 3.98 14.44 -1.87
N VAL A 429 4.55 13.30 -2.22
CA VAL A 429 4.42 12.05 -1.45
C VAL A 429 5.81 11.61 -0.96
N ASN A 430 6.03 11.63 0.34
CA ASN A 430 7.29 11.21 0.96
C ASN A 430 7.07 9.90 1.71
N VAL A 431 7.54 8.79 1.13
CA VAL A 431 7.46 7.45 1.70
C VAL A 431 8.69 7.20 2.55
N VAL A 432 8.51 7.10 3.87
CA VAL A 432 9.58 6.83 4.83
C VAL A 432 9.51 5.38 5.30
N VAL A 433 10.57 4.63 5.05
CA VAL A 433 10.71 3.24 5.49
C VAL A 433 11.42 3.22 6.83
N GLY A 434 10.78 2.65 7.85
CA GLY A 434 11.31 2.56 9.21
C GLY A 434 12.26 1.39 9.45
N ARG A 435 12.59 1.21 10.73
CA ARG A 435 13.50 0.16 11.18
C ARG A 435 12.80 -1.20 11.17
N PRO A 436 13.52 -2.29 10.81
CA PRO A 436 12.96 -3.62 10.86
C PRO A 436 12.73 -4.06 12.30
N ILE A 437 11.56 -4.62 12.56
CA ILE A 437 11.22 -5.33 13.80
C ILE A 437 11.56 -6.78 13.58
N ARG A 438 12.58 -7.26 14.31
CA ARG A 438 13.05 -8.63 14.18
C ARG A 438 12.04 -9.59 14.78
N VAL A 439 11.63 -10.58 14.00
CA VAL A 439 10.65 -11.56 14.42
C VAL A 439 11.31 -12.93 14.58
N VAL A 440 10.96 -13.62 15.68
CA VAL A 440 11.32 -15.01 15.92
C VAL A 440 10.22 -15.89 15.33
N GLN A 441 10.61 -16.84 14.47
CA GLN A 441 9.64 -17.68 13.77
C GLN A 441 8.93 -18.64 14.74
N GLN A 442 7.60 -18.68 14.70
CA GLN A 442 6.76 -19.61 15.48
C GLN A 442 5.66 -20.25 14.61
N GLY A 443 5.05 -21.33 15.07
CA GLY A 443 3.84 -21.90 14.45
C GLY A 443 4.04 -22.67 13.15
N THR A 444 5.28 -23.04 12.80
CA THR A 444 5.57 -23.80 11.57
C THR A 444 5.02 -25.22 11.58
N LYS A 445 4.85 -25.83 12.76
CA LYS A 445 4.38 -27.23 12.89
C LYS A 445 2.91 -27.35 13.27
N ASP A 446 2.41 -26.46 14.12
CA ASP A 446 1.09 -26.53 14.75
C ASP A 446 0.16 -25.38 14.35
N ASN A 447 0.61 -24.46 13.48
CA ASN A 447 -0.07 -23.20 13.15
C ASN A 447 -0.33 -22.29 14.36
N ASN A 448 0.22 -22.60 15.53
CA ASN A 448 -0.03 -21.84 16.75
C ASN A 448 1.01 -20.72 16.92
N VAL A 449 0.54 -19.51 17.17
CA VAL A 449 1.39 -18.36 17.46
C VAL A 449 1.00 -17.90 18.85
N ASP A 450 1.96 -17.74 19.75
CA ASP A 450 1.69 -17.23 21.10
C ASP A 450 1.05 -15.84 20.98
N GLU A 451 -0.19 -15.71 21.46
CA GLU A 451 -0.95 -14.47 21.38
C GLU A 451 -0.27 -13.34 22.18
N ARG A 452 0.48 -13.66 23.25
CA ARG A 452 1.28 -12.63 23.97
C ARG A 452 2.40 -12.09 23.11
N TYR A 453 3.13 -12.97 22.43
CA TYR A 453 4.20 -12.57 21.51
C TYR A 453 3.65 -11.82 20.29
N LEU A 454 2.51 -12.24 19.75
CA LEU A 454 1.81 -11.53 18.68
C LEU A 454 1.51 -10.08 19.07
N ASP A 455 1.00 -9.87 20.29
CA ASP A 455 0.65 -8.56 20.81
C ASP A 455 1.88 -7.70 21.09
N GLU A 456 2.95 -8.29 21.60
CA GLU A 456 4.24 -7.60 21.78
C GLU A 456 4.79 -7.08 20.45
N VAL A 457 4.83 -7.93 19.41
CA VAL A 457 5.34 -7.54 18.08
C VAL A 457 4.42 -6.49 17.45
N HIS A 458 3.10 -6.59 17.62
CA HIS A 458 2.16 -5.57 17.16
C HIS A 458 2.39 -4.22 17.85
N GLN A 459 2.63 -4.21 19.17
CA GLN A 459 2.97 -2.99 19.91
C GLN A 459 4.29 -2.37 19.42
N GLN A 460 5.33 -3.18 19.18
CA GLN A 460 6.59 -2.70 18.59
C GLN A 460 6.37 -2.09 17.21
N TYR A 461 5.50 -2.68 16.40
CA TYR A 461 5.11 -2.17 15.08
C TYR A 461 4.41 -0.80 15.16
N VAL A 462 3.45 -0.65 16.07
CA VAL A 462 2.77 0.62 16.31
C VAL A 462 3.76 1.67 16.84
N ALA A 463 4.63 1.32 17.79
CA ALA A 463 5.61 2.23 18.36
C ALA A 463 6.59 2.77 17.31
N GLU A 464 7.04 1.93 16.38
CA GLU A 464 7.92 2.36 15.28
C GLU A 464 7.19 3.25 14.26
N LEU A 465 5.89 3.04 13.99
CA LEU A 465 5.08 3.99 13.20
C LEU A 465 4.94 5.35 13.88
N VAL A 466 4.64 5.37 15.18
CA VAL A 466 4.57 6.61 15.97
C VAL A 466 5.90 7.34 15.94
N ARG A 467 7.01 6.61 16.08
CA ARG A 467 8.36 7.18 15.98
C ARG A 467 8.63 7.80 14.60
N LEU A 468 8.24 7.14 13.51
CA LEU A 468 8.35 7.71 12.16
C LEU A 468 7.53 8.98 12.02
N TRP A 469 6.29 8.97 12.52
CA TRP A 469 5.44 10.14 12.52
C TRP A 469 6.08 11.30 13.29
N ASP A 470 6.45 11.08 14.55
CA ASP A 470 7.04 12.11 15.40
C ASP A 470 8.34 12.65 14.82
N GLY A 471 9.19 11.78 14.27
CA GLY A 471 10.46 12.18 13.68
C GLY A 471 10.34 13.04 12.41
N TYR A 472 9.27 12.90 11.62
CA TYR A 472 9.21 13.49 10.27
C TYR A 472 7.97 14.33 9.97
N LYS A 473 6.98 14.40 10.87
CA LYS A 473 5.76 15.20 10.69
C LYS A 473 6.04 16.69 10.46
N ASP A 474 7.02 17.26 11.15
CA ASP A 474 7.34 18.70 10.98
C ASP A 474 8.07 18.99 9.66
N LEU A 475 8.69 17.97 9.06
CA LEU A 475 9.33 18.10 7.75
C LEU A 475 8.31 17.95 6.62
N PHE A 476 7.46 16.92 6.67
CA PHE A 476 6.62 16.51 5.54
C PHE A 476 5.11 16.78 5.73
N ALA A 477 4.62 16.93 6.96
CA ALA A 477 3.21 17.19 7.28
C ALA A 477 3.05 18.54 8.01
N GLN A 478 3.56 19.60 7.38
CA GLN A 478 3.53 20.97 7.91
C GLN A 478 2.11 21.54 8.03
N GLU A 479 1.20 21.11 7.14
CA GLU A 479 -0.20 21.55 7.11
C GLU A 479 -1.16 20.60 7.86
N ARG A 480 -0.63 19.74 8.77
CA ARG A 480 -1.46 18.76 9.50
C ARG A 480 -2.52 19.42 10.39
N GLN A 481 -3.70 18.82 10.49
CA GLN A 481 -4.79 19.25 11.37
C GLN A 481 -4.84 18.50 12.70
N GLY A 482 -4.08 17.40 12.81
CA GLY A 482 -4.01 16.57 14.00
C GLY A 482 -2.76 15.69 14.01
N GLU A 483 -2.58 14.96 15.10
CA GLU A 483 -1.53 13.96 15.23
C GLU A 483 -1.98 12.61 14.66
N LEU A 484 -1.04 11.67 14.53
CA LEU A 484 -1.34 10.31 14.10
C LEU A 484 -2.33 9.62 15.05
N GLU A 485 -3.44 9.13 14.52
CA GLU A 485 -4.43 8.36 15.28
C GLU A 485 -4.38 6.89 14.87
N ILE A 486 -4.27 5.98 15.86
CA ILE A 486 -4.41 4.54 15.64
C ILE A 486 -5.84 4.13 16.00
N VAL A 487 -6.60 3.65 15.02
CA VAL A 487 -8.03 3.29 15.13
C VAL A 487 -8.28 1.81 14.81
N ASP A 488 -9.50 1.36 15.12
CA ASP A 488 -9.94 -0.03 14.94
C ASP A 488 -10.33 -0.40 13.53
#